data_AF-A0A9W6ZKI9-F1
#
_entry.id   AF-A0A9W6ZKI9-F1
#
_cell.length_a   1.000
_cell.length_b   1.000
_cell.length_c   1.000
_cell.angle_alpha   90.00
_cell.angle_beta   90.00
_cell.angle_gamma   90.00
#
_symmetry.space_group_name_H-M   'P 1'
#
loop_
_entity.id
_entity.type
_entity.pdbx_description
1 polymer ?
#
loop_
_entity_poly.entity_id
_entity_poly.type
_entity_poly.pdbx_seq_one_letter_code
_entity_poly.pdbx_strand_id
1 'polypeptide(L)'
;MGANGFPSKVYMPVIEKLGKMVAAAGVGAGGVGGELHAKMHDYHPHLNLGVTNDWWGMVDSTIDEARALREQSGEELVGVGHSAGGALIACAATKSPELFEKVVLVDSPMFNPLKRSLFSLGYMLPDAIIDNVHPMIKAAKQKKHEWEDMREAEEFWRSRRLFKSFDQEIVDAWLKHGLRTGKNCGKTKLVFQHTAEQCMYKTTPMDIPVIGTKNGYLGQYDAVNQKGVFLYR
;
A
#
# COMPACT_ATOMS: atom_id res chain seq x y z
N MET A 1 -1.98 -4.66 3.23
CA MET A 1 -0.71 -3.96 2.96
C MET A 1 -0.51 -3.78 1.47
N GLY A 2 -0.11 -2.60 0.98
CA GLY A 2 0.26 -2.37 -0.43
C GLY A 2 0.85 -0.97 -0.58
N ALA A 3 1.67 -0.70 -1.59
CA ALA A 3 2.18 0.65 -1.89
C ALA A 3 2.15 0.94 -3.38
N ASN A 4 2.37 2.22 -3.76
CA ASN A 4 2.26 2.63 -5.15
C ASN A 4 3.29 1.86 -5.98
N GLY A 5 2.81 1.13 -6.98
CA GLY A 5 3.62 0.21 -7.76
C GLY A 5 4.19 -0.98 -6.99
N PHE A 6 3.57 -1.39 -5.87
CA PHE A 6 3.89 -2.57 -5.07
C PHE A 6 2.64 -3.37 -4.71
N PRO A 7 2.41 -4.52 -5.36
CA PRO A 7 1.30 -5.41 -5.04
C PRO A 7 1.37 -5.90 -3.59
N SER A 8 0.21 -6.06 -2.98
CA SER A 8 0.00 -6.50 -1.60
C SER A 8 0.64 -7.84 -1.28
N LYS A 9 0.60 -8.78 -2.22
CA LYS A 9 1.21 -10.11 -2.04
C LYS A 9 2.74 -10.06 -1.90
N VAL A 10 3.40 -8.98 -2.31
CA VAL A 10 4.85 -8.80 -2.08
C VAL A 10 5.16 -8.65 -0.58
N TYR A 11 4.18 -8.23 0.23
CA TYR A 11 4.34 -8.08 1.68
C TYR A 11 4.09 -9.39 2.46
N MET A 12 3.74 -10.50 1.79
CA MET A 12 3.49 -11.79 2.45
C MET A 12 4.62 -12.20 3.41
N PRO A 13 5.92 -12.14 3.04
CA PRO A 13 6.99 -12.52 3.96
C PRO A 13 7.03 -11.68 5.24
N VAL A 14 6.65 -10.40 5.16
CA VAL A 14 6.55 -9.50 6.32
C VAL A 14 5.39 -9.94 7.22
N ILE A 15 4.23 -10.18 6.62
CA ILE A 15 3.01 -10.53 7.35
C ILE A 15 3.12 -11.90 8.01
N GLU A 16 3.71 -12.87 7.34
CA GLU A 16 3.98 -14.20 7.92
C GLU A 16 4.92 -14.12 9.12
N LYS A 17 5.99 -13.31 9.03
CA LYS A 17 6.91 -13.08 10.16
C LYS A 17 6.19 -12.40 11.33
N LEU A 18 5.39 -11.38 11.06
CA LEU A 18 4.58 -10.72 12.09
C LEU A 18 3.61 -11.69 12.75
N GLY A 19 2.92 -12.53 11.96
CA GLY A 19 2.04 -13.58 12.49
C GLY A 19 2.76 -14.54 13.42
N LYS A 20 3.96 -15.01 13.03
CA LYS A 20 4.79 -15.86 13.90
C LYS A 20 5.20 -15.16 15.19
N MET A 21 5.57 -13.88 15.13
CA MET A 21 5.95 -13.10 16.32
C MET A 21 4.78 -12.92 17.28
N VAL A 22 3.58 -12.62 16.76
CA VAL A 22 2.36 -12.48 17.56
C VAL A 22 1.98 -13.82 18.19
N ALA A 23 2.00 -14.91 17.42
CA ALA A 23 1.72 -16.24 17.94
C ALA A 23 2.70 -16.65 19.05
N ALA A 24 4.00 -16.40 18.86
CA ALA A 24 5.03 -16.69 19.87
C ALA A 24 4.84 -15.86 21.17
N ALA A 25 4.41 -14.60 21.05
CA ALA A 25 4.14 -13.73 22.20
C ALA A 25 2.88 -14.17 22.98
N GLY A 26 1.90 -14.78 22.33
CA GLY A 26 0.65 -15.28 22.96
C GLY A 26 0.83 -16.49 23.89
N VAL A 27 1.95 -17.22 23.79
CA VAL A 27 2.21 -18.44 24.57
C VAL A 27 2.48 -18.16 26.07
N GLY A 28 2.63 -16.90 26.48
CA GLY A 28 2.98 -16.51 27.85
C GLY A 28 1.84 -16.39 28.87
N ALA A 29 0.56 -16.40 28.45
CA ALA A 29 -0.57 -16.22 29.37
C ALA A 29 -1.86 -16.88 28.86
N GLY A 30 -1.91 -18.21 28.82
CA GLY A 30 -3.16 -18.97 28.72
C GLY A 30 -4.06 -18.76 27.48
N GLY A 31 -3.58 -18.11 26.43
CA GLY A 31 -4.33 -17.84 25.19
C GLY A 31 -3.96 -18.81 24.07
N VAL A 32 -4.96 -19.44 23.49
CA VAL A 32 -4.87 -20.38 22.35
C VAL A 32 -4.07 -19.73 21.21
N GLY A 33 -3.07 -20.45 20.69
CA GLY A 33 -2.34 -20.05 19.49
C GLY A 33 -3.29 -19.88 18.31
N GLY A 34 -3.56 -18.64 17.92
CA GLY A 34 -4.32 -18.32 16.73
C GLY A 34 -3.39 -18.25 15.52
N GLU A 35 -3.74 -18.95 14.43
CA GLU A 35 -3.15 -18.69 13.12
C GLU A 35 -3.50 -17.26 12.69
N LEU A 36 -2.50 -16.46 12.30
CA LEU A 36 -2.77 -15.14 11.71
C LEU A 36 -3.35 -15.35 10.30
N HIS A 37 -4.66 -15.13 10.15
CA HIS A 37 -5.33 -15.18 8.85
C HIS A 37 -5.26 -13.80 8.18
N ALA A 38 -4.26 -13.60 7.32
CA ALA A 38 -4.09 -12.35 6.58
C ALA A 38 -4.70 -12.43 5.17
N LYS A 39 -5.64 -11.52 4.86
CA LYS A 39 -6.10 -11.31 3.48
C LYS A 39 -5.36 -10.13 2.86
N MET A 40 -4.81 -10.36 1.67
CA MET A 40 -4.09 -9.36 0.90
C MET A 40 -5.06 -8.63 -0.02
N HIS A 41 -5.11 -7.30 0.10
CA HIS A 41 -5.91 -6.42 -0.75
C HIS A 41 -4.97 -5.64 -1.68
N ASP A 42 -5.04 -5.96 -2.97
CA ASP A 42 -4.44 -5.16 -4.03
C ASP A 42 -5.41 -4.04 -4.37
N TYR A 43 -5.02 -2.78 -4.15
CA TYR A 43 -5.85 -1.63 -4.53
C TYR A 43 -5.62 -1.20 -5.99
N HIS A 44 -4.55 -1.71 -6.63
CA HIS A 44 -4.20 -1.46 -8.03
C HIS A 44 -5.24 -1.93 -9.08
N PRO A 45 -6.03 -3.02 -8.89
CA PRO A 45 -7.05 -3.46 -9.85
C PRO A 45 -8.18 -2.46 -10.07
N HIS A 46 -8.41 -1.57 -9.10
CA HIS A 46 -9.50 -0.58 -9.15
C HIS A 46 -9.13 0.69 -9.94
N LEU A 47 -7.84 0.87 -10.28
CA LEU A 47 -7.36 2.01 -11.03
C LEU A 47 -7.42 1.71 -12.54
N ASN A 48 -8.62 1.78 -13.10
CA ASN A 48 -8.82 1.73 -14.53
C ASN A 48 -8.80 3.17 -15.09
N LEU A 49 -7.81 3.48 -15.94
CA LEU A 49 -7.79 4.74 -16.67
C LEU A 49 -9.08 4.87 -17.50
N GLY A 50 -9.92 5.86 -17.16
CA GLY A 50 -11.08 6.26 -17.96
C GLY A 50 -12.44 6.21 -17.26
N VAL A 51 -12.54 5.70 -16.02
CA VAL A 51 -13.85 5.59 -15.33
C VAL A 51 -13.90 6.38 -14.01
N THR A 52 -12.91 6.26 -13.14
CA THR A 52 -12.89 7.00 -11.85
C THR A 52 -11.48 7.45 -11.50
N ASN A 53 -11.23 8.76 -11.57
CA ASN A 53 -10.09 9.41 -10.91
C ASN A 53 -10.36 9.58 -9.40
N ASP A 54 -11.07 8.63 -8.80
CA ASP A 54 -11.68 8.82 -7.48
C ASP A 54 -11.04 7.92 -6.44
N TRP A 55 -10.20 8.55 -5.61
CA TRP A 55 -9.60 7.88 -4.47
C TRP A 55 -10.66 7.41 -3.46
N TRP A 56 -11.81 8.08 -3.40
CA TRP A 56 -12.89 7.71 -2.50
C TRP A 56 -13.58 6.42 -2.92
N GLY A 57 -13.77 6.17 -4.22
CA GLY A 57 -14.21 4.86 -4.72
C GLY A 57 -13.28 3.69 -4.31
N MET A 58 -11.97 3.92 -4.20
CA MET A 58 -11.05 2.90 -3.65
C MET A 58 -11.23 2.71 -2.14
N VAL A 59 -11.47 3.79 -1.39
CA VAL A 59 -11.78 3.70 0.04
C VAL A 59 -13.07 2.90 0.24
N ASP A 60 -14.10 3.16 -0.57
CA ASP A 60 -15.39 2.47 -0.47
C ASP A 60 -15.24 0.98 -0.85
N SER A 61 -14.48 0.65 -1.90
CA SER A 61 -14.14 -0.74 -2.24
C SER A 61 -13.38 -1.45 -1.11
N THR A 62 -12.46 -0.74 -0.45
CA THR A 62 -11.72 -1.26 0.72
C THR A 62 -12.67 -1.55 1.89
N ILE A 63 -13.65 -0.69 2.13
CA ILE A 63 -14.67 -0.87 3.16
C ILE A 63 -15.54 -2.09 2.85
N ASP A 64 -15.98 -2.24 1.60
CA ASP A 64 -16.82 -3.37 1.20
C ASP A 64 -16.10 -4.71 1.34
N GLU A 65 -14.82 -4.78 0.97
CA GLU A 65 -14.00 -5.97 1.20
C GLU A 65 -13.77 -6.26 2.68
N ALA A 66 -13.53 -5.24 3.49
CA ALA A 66 -13.40 -5.37 4.94
C ALA A 66 -14.72 -5.85 5.57
N ARG A 67 -15.87 -5.36 5.09
CA ARG A 67 -17.19 -5.83 5.55
C ARG A 67 -17.40 -7.31 5.22
N ALA A 68 -17.14 -7.72 3.98
CA ALA A 68 -17.26 -9.12 3.57
C ALA A 68 -16.33 -10.05 4.38
N LEU A 69 -15.12 -9.59 4.69
CA LEU A 69 -14.17 -10.30 5.54
C LEU A 69 -14.66 -10.47 6.98
N ARG A 70 -15.21 -9.40 7.56
CA ARG A 70 -15.79 -9.44 8.90
C ARG A 70 -17.01 -10.34 8.97
N GLU A 71 -17.88 -10.29 7.96
CA GLU A 71 -19.04 -11.21 7.85
C GLU A 71 -18.60 -12.67 7.80
N GLN A 72 -17.51 -12.97 7.09
CA GLN A 72 -16.96 -14.32 6.99
C GLN A 72 -16.29 -14.80 8.29
N SER A 73 -15.56 -13.91 8.98
CA SER A 73 -14.77 -14.27 10.18
C SER A 73 -15.56 -14.16 11.48
N GLY A 74 -16.56 -13.29 11.54
CA GLY A 74 -17.29 -12.96 12.77
C GLY A 74 -16.52 -12.02 13.73
N GLU A 75 -15.32 -11.58 13.35
CA GLU A 75 -14.42 -10.81 14.21
C GLU A 75 -14.10 -9.42 13.64
N GLU A 76 -13.75 -8.47 14.51
CA GLU A 76 -13.21 -7.18 14.07
C GLU A 76 -11.83 -7.37 13.43
N LEU A 77 -11.51 -6.54 12.44
CA LEU A 77 -10.29 -6.70 11.66
C LEU A 77 -9.13 -5.85 12.19
N VAL A 78 -7.90 -6.35 12.03
CA VAL A 78 -6.70 -5.52 12.16
C VAL A 78 -6.30 -5.01 10.77
N GLY A 79 -6.50 -3.72 10.52
CA GLY A 79 -6.13 -3.09 9.25
C GLY A 79 -4.64 -2.80 9.18
N VAL A 80 -3.94 -3.29 8.14
CA VAL A 80 -2.49 -3.05 7.98
C VAL A 80 -2.19 -2.49 6.60
N GLY A 81 -1.60 -1.29 6.55
CA GLY A 81 -1.28 -0.61 5.30
C GLY A 81 0.09 0.07 5.31
N HIS A 82 0.71 0.14 4.13
CA HIS A 82 1.98 0.84 3.90
C HIS A 82 1.74 1.98 2.92
N SER A 83 2.43 3.12 3.04
CA SER A 83 2.33 4.23 2.07
C SER A 83 0.86 4.56 1.70
N ALA A 84 0.51 4.64 0.41
CA ALA A 84 -0.85 4.87 -0.07
C ALA A 84 -1.89 3.84 0.41
N GLY A 85 -1.51 2.56 0.54
CA GLY A 85 -2.41 1.54 1.09
C GLY A 85 -2.74 1.79 2.57
N GLY A 86 -1.82 2.39 3.33
CA GLY A 86 -2.11 2.83 4.69
C GLY A 86 -3.03 4.05 4.74
N ALA A 87 -2.89 5.00 3.82
CA ALA A 87 -3.84 6.11 3.71
C ALA A 87 -5.27 5.61 3.41
N LEU A 88 -5.42 4.61 2.51
CA LEU A 88 -6.71 3.97 2.23
C LEU A 88 -7.32 3.30 3.46
N ILE A 89 -6.54 2.48 4.17
CA ILE A 89 -6.99 1.81 5.41
C ILE A 89 -7.37 2.84 6.48
N ALA A 90 -6.60 3.93 6.61
CA ALA A 90 -6.90 4.98 7.58
C ALA A 90 -8.22 5.70 7.27
N CYS A 91 -8.48 6.01 5.99
CA CYS A 91 -9.76 6.56 5.55
C CYS A 91 -10.92 5.56 5.76
N ALA A 92 -10.72 4.29 5.43
CA ALA A 92 -11.71 3.24 5.63
C ALA A 92 -12.09 3.08 7.11
N ALA A 93 -11.10 3.04 8.00
CA ALA A 93 -11.31 2.97 9.44
C ALA A 93 -11.95 4.24 10.02
N THR A 94 -11.76 5.40 9.39
CA THR A 94 -12.45 6.64 9.80
C THR A 94 -13.92 6.62 9.38
N LYS A 95 -14.25 6.12 8.19
CA LYS A 95 -15.62 6.03 7.68
C LYS A 95 -16.44 4.90 8.33
N SER A 96 -15.81 3.77 8.62
CA SER A 96 -16.42 2.55 9.17
C SER A 96 -15.61 1.99 10.33
N PRO A 97 -15.54 2.73 11.47
CA PRO A 97 -14.70 2.37 12.62
C PRO A 97 -15.13 1.06 13.30
N GLU A 98 -16.35 0.59 13.08
CA GLU A 98 -16.85 -0.69 13.57
C GLU A 98 -16.23 -1.91 12.88
N LEU A 99 -15.61 -1.74 11.70
CA LEU A 99 -14.99 -2.85 10.97
C LEU A 99 -13.61 -3.23 11.49
N PHE A 100 -12.94 -2.30 12.20
CA PHE A 100 -11.54 -2.44 12.57
C PHE A 100 -11.35 -2.33 14.08
N GLU A 101 -10.69 -3.33 14.67
CA GLU A 101 -10.24 -3.29 16.07
C GLU A 101 -9.05 -2.34 16.20
N LYS A 102 -8.10 -2.45 15.25
CA LYS A 102 -6.81 -1.75 15.25
C LYS A 102 -6.36 -1.43 13.83
N VAL A 103 -5.59 -0.36 13.68
CA VAL A 103 -4.96 0.00 12.40
C VAL A 103 -3.45 0.21 12.57
N VAL A 104 -2.67 -0.42 11.70
CA VAL A 104 -1.21 -0.30 11.64
C VAL A 104 -0.82 0.37 10.34
N LEU A 105 -0.18 1.54 10.45
CA LEU A 105 0.26 2.36 9.33
C LEU A 105 1.79 2.37 9.24
N VAL A 106 2.31 1.91 8.11
CA VAL A 106 3.75 1.86 7.86
C VAL A 106 4.10 2.95 6.85
N ASP A 107 4.90 3.93 7.27
CA ASP A 107 5.38 5.04 6.42
C ASP A 107 4.28 5.64 5.52
N SER A 108 3.07 5.76 6.07
CA SER A 108 1.90 6.23 5.34
C SER A 108 1.90 7.76 5.32
N PRO A 109 1.69 8.38 4.15
CA PRO A 109 1.64 9.82 4.08
C PRO A 109 0.38 10.31 4.79
N MET A 110 0.54 10.83 6.01
CA MET A 110 -0.47 11.63 6.65
C MET A 110 -0.26 13.08 6.24
N PHE A 111 -1.16 13.63 5.42
CA PHE A 111 -0.98 14.97 4.88
C PHE A 111 -1.29 16.02 5.96
N ASN A 112 -0.25 16.64 6.51
CA ASN A 112 -0.36 17.89 7.26
C ASN A 112 -0.98 18.98 6.35
N PRO A 113 -1.91 19.82 6.85
CA PRO A 113 -2.48 20.96 6.12
C PRO A 113 -1.50 21.79 5.27
N LEU A 114 -0.27 22.02 5.72
CA LEU A 114 0.74 22.77 4.95
C LEU A 114 1.25 22.01 3.72
N LYS A 115 1.47 20.69 3.83
CA LYS A 115 1.84 19.86 2.68
C LYS A 115 0.68 19.74 1.69
N ARG A 116 -0.57 19.76 2.15
CA ARG A 116 -1.77 19.80 1.29
C ARG A 116 -1.75 21.00 0.36
N SER A 117 -1.42 22.20 0.85
CA SER A 117 -1.36 23.39 -0.01
C SER A 117 -0.27 23.31 -1.10
N LEU A 118 0.85 22.65 -0.81
CA LEU A 118 1.94 22.49 -1.78
C LEU A 118 1.59 21.47 -2.88
N PHE A 119 0.91 20.38 -2.52
CA PHE A 119 0.37 19.42 -3.48
C PHE A 119 -0.79 20.01 -4.30
N SER A 120 -1.68 20.83 -3.69
CA SER A 120 -2.82 21.44 -4.39
C SER A 120 -2.40 22.38 -5.52
N LEU A 121 -1.30 23.12 -5.34
CA LEU A 121 -0.75 23.99 -6.39
C LEU A 121 -0.19 23.18 -7.56
N GLY A 122 0.36 21.99 -7.29
CA GLY A 122 0.80 21.06 -8.31
C GLY A 122 -0.36 20.53 -9.16
N TYR A 123 -1.49 20.19 -8.55
CA TYR A 123 -2.67 19.62 -9.23
C TYR A 123 -3.48 20.59 -10.08
N MET A 124 -3.25 21.90 -9.97
CA MET A 124 -3.86 22.92 -10.83
C MET A 124 -3.11 23.11 -12.16
N LEU A 125 -1.94 22.51 -12.32
CA LEU A 125 -1.18 22.59 -13.55
C LEU A 125 -1.73 21.61 -14.60
N PRO A 126 -1.66 21.92 -15.91
CA PRO A 126 -1.96 20.96 -16.97
C PRO A 126 -1.19 19.65 -16.79
N ASP A 127 -1.80 18.52 -17.15
CA ASP A 127 -1.20 17.18 -17.04
C ASP A 127 0.21 17.08 -17.66
N ALA A 128 0.40 17.74 -18.81
CA ALA A 128 1.69 17.78 -19.51
C ALA A 128 2.80 18.44 -18.68
N ILE A 129 2.45 19.34 -17.76
CA ILE A 129 3.39 20.03 -16.86
C ILE A 129 3.62 19.18 -15.62
N ILE A 130 2.55 18.69 -14.97
CA ILE A 130 2.64 17.85 -13.76
C ILE A 130 3.48 16.60 -14.01
N ASP A 131 3.28 15.96 -15.17
CA ASP A 131 4.00 14.75 -15.58
C ASP A 131 5.53 14.91 -15.59
N ASN A 132 6.01 16.14 -15.75
CA ASN A 132 7.43 16.45 -15.88
C ASN A 132 8.02 17.10 -14.63
N VAL A 133 7.20 17.79 -13.83
CA VAL A 133 7.65 18.55 -12.66
C VAL A 133 7.62 17.70 -11.38
N HIS A 134 6.65 16.79 -11.22
CA HIS A 134 6.54 15.99 -10.02
C HIS A 134 7.40 14.71 -10.13
N PRO A 135 8.48 14.54 -9.32
CA PRO A 135 9.44 13.46 -9.52
C PRO A 135 8.83 12.05 -9.49
N MET A 136 7.87 11.81 -8.59
CA MET A 136 7.20 10.50 -8.48
C MET A 136 6.29 10.18 -9.67
N ILE A 137 5.59 11.18 -10.21
CA ILE A 137 4.70 11.04 -11.38
C ILE A 137 5.55 10.74 -12.61
N LYS A 138 6.63 11.50 -12.80
CA LYS A 138 7.61 11.29 -13.86
C LYS A 138 8.24 9.90 -13.79
N ALA A 139 8.66 9.48 -12.60
CA ALA A 139 9.25 8.17 -12.38
C ALA A 139 8.26 7.03 -12.67
N ALA A 140 7.00 7.15 -12.25
CA ALA A 140 5.95 6.18 -12.56
C ALA A 140 5.69 6.09 -14.07
N LYS A 141 5.60 7.23 -14.77
CA LYS A 141 5.42 7.29 -16.22
C LYS A 141 6.57 6.64 -16.99
N GLN A 142 7.82 6.84 -16.54
CA GLN A 142 9.02 6.31 -17.19
C GLN A 142 9.40 4.89 -16.73
N LYS A 143 8.58 4.27 -15.87
CA LYS A 143 8.88 2.96 -15.30
C LYS A 143 8.87 1.90 -16.40
N LYS A 144 9.99 1.17 -16.53
CA LYS A 144 10.06 -0.03 -17.35
C LYS A 144 9.02 -1.04 -16.82
N HIS A 145 8.15 -1.49 -17.71
CA HIS A 145 6.99 -2.32 -17.36
C HIS A 145 6.88 -3.60 -18.19
N GLU A 146 7.78 -3.81 -19.15
CA GLU A 146 7.88 -4.99 -20.00
C GLU A 146 9.35 -5.38 -20.19
N TRP A 147 9.59 -6.69 -20.25
CA TRP A 147 10.85 -7.37 -20.48
C TRP A 147 10.60 -8.54 -21.45
N GLU A 148 11.65 -8.98 -22.14
CA GLU A 148 11.58 -10.07 -23.13
C GLU A 148 11.27 -11.41 -22.48
N ASP A 149 11.74 -11.66 -21.26
CA ASP A 149 11.40 -12.84 -20.47
C ASP A 149 11.53 -12.59 -18.95
N MET A 150 11.28 -13.63 -18.15
CA MET A 150 11.39 -13.55 -16.69
C MET A 150 12.84 -13.36 -16.22
N ARG A 151 13.82 -13.88 -16.96
CA ARG A 151 15.23 -13.78 -16.61
C ARG A 151 15.73 -12.35 -16.77
N GLU A 152 15.40 -11.68 -17.87
CA GLU A 152 15.74 -10.27 -18.08
C GLU A 152 15.08 -9.39 -17.01
N ALA A 153 13.83 -9.69 -16.64
CA ALA A 153 13.14 -8.97 -15.57
C ALA A 153 13.85 -9.15 -14.22
N GLU A 154 14.28 -10.37 -13.90
CA GLU A 154 15.03 -10.68 -12.68
C GLU A 154 16.38 -9.94 -12.64
N GLU A 155 17.19 -10.03 -13.70
CA GLU A 155 18.46 -9.31 -13.82
C GLU A 155 18.25 -7.80 -13.67
N PHE A 156 17.21 -7.25 -14.32
CA PHE A 156 16.84 -5.85 -14.19
C PHE A 156 16.53 -5.48 -12.73
N TRP A 157 15.60 -6.16 -12.07
CA TRP A 157 15.17 -5.78 -10.71
C TRP A 157 16.29 -5.96 -9.69
N ARG A 158 17.05 -7.06 -9.75
CA ARG A 158 18.19 -7.31 -8.86
C ARG A 158 19.33 -6.29 -9.06
N SER A 159 19.47 -5.72 -10.25
CA SER A 159 20.47 -4.66 -10.48
C SER A 159 20.11 -3.33 -9.80
N ARG A 160 18.83 -3.07 -9.51
CA ARG A 160 18.36 -1.79 -8.97
C ARG A 160 18.81 -1.62 -7.53
N ARG A 161 19.40 -0.45 -7.23
CA ARG A 161 19.90 -0.09 -5.88
C ARG A 161 18.87 -0.32 -4.77
N LEU A 162 17.59 0.00 -5.02
CA LEU A 162 16.52 -0.20 -4.04
C LEU A 162 16.32 -1.69 -3.70
N PHE A 163 16.25 -2.55 -4.72
CA PHE A 163 16.04 -3.99 -4.54
C PHE A 163 17.25 -4.69 -3.92
N LYS A 164 18.46 -4.18 -4.15
CA LYS A 164 19.68 -4.66 -3.46
C LYS A 164 19.65 -4.45 -1.95
N SER A 165 18.83 -3.53 -1.45
CA SER A 165 18.69 -3.28 -0.01
C SER A 165 17.56 -4.07 0.65
N PHE A 166 16.75 -4.79 -0.14
CA PHE A 166 15.65 -5.59 0.38
C PHE A 166 16.13 -6.98 0.77
N ASP A 167 15.47 -7.57 1.77
CA ASP A 167 15.63 -8.98 2.09
C ASP A 167 15.29 -9.84 0.87
N GLN A 168 16.05 -10.93 0.70
CA GLN A 168 15.94 -11.81 -0.46
C GLN A 168 14.51 -12.35 -0.65
N GLU A 169 13.82 -12.69 0.45
CA GLU A 169 12.44 -13.15 0.43
C GLU A 169 11.45 -12.12 -0.17
N ILE A 170 11.70 -10.82 0.05
CA ILE A 170 10.87 -9.74 -0.52
C ILE A 170 11.15 -9.58 -2.01
N VAL A 171 12.41 -9.70 -2.42
CA VAL A 171 12.78 -9.69 -3.84
C VAL A 171 12.14 -10.87 -4.55
N ASP A 172 12.17 -12.06 -3.97
CA ASP A 172 11.56 -13.25 -4.56
C ASP A 172 10.03 -13.14 -4.60
N ALA A 173 9.41 -12.61 -3.53
CA ALA A 173 7.98 -12.30 -3.53
C ALA A 173 7.62 -11.26 -4.61
N TRP A 174 8.47 -10.25 -4.84
CA TRP A 174 8.30 -9.30 -5.93
C TRP A 174 8.38 -9.95 -7.30
N LEU A 175 9.39 -10.80 -7.55
CA LEU A 175 9.53 -11.50 -8.82
C LEU A 175 8.32 -12.42 -9.07
N LYS A 176 7.83 -13.08 -8.03
CA LYS A 176 6.68 -14.00 -8.11
C LYS A 176 5.33 -13.30 -8.28
N HIS A 177 5.11 -12.19 -7.58
CA HIS A 177 3.79 -11.56 -7.47
C HIS A 177 3.69 -10.20 -8.15
N GLY A 178 4.81 -9.54 -8.41
CA GLY A 178 4.91 -8.25 -9.11
C GLY A 178 5.00 -8.38 -10.63
N LEU A 179 5.33 -9.58 -11.13
CA LEU A 179 5.55 -9.84 -12.55
C LEU A 179 4.65 -10.96 -13.08
N ARG A 180 4.35 -10.91 -14.38
CA ARG A 180 3.61 -11.96 -15.08
C ARG A 180 4.19 -12.19 -16.48
N THR A 181 4.51 -13.44 -16.76
CA THR A 181 4.94 -13.88 -18.10
C THR A 181 3.73 -14.27 -18.95
N GLY A 182 3.64 -13.70 -20.16
CA GLY A 182 2.59 -13.99 -21.11
C GLY A 182 2.78 -15.37 -21.74
N LYS A 183 1.77 -16.25 -21.60
CA LYS A 183 1.82 -17.63 -22.11
C LYS A 183 2.12 -17.74 -23.60
N ASN A 184 1.73 -16.74 -24.40
CA ASN A 184 1.81 -16.80 -25.87
C ASN A 184 3.02 -16.06 -26.46
N CYS A 185 3.55 -15.05 -25.76
CA CYS A 185 4.63 -14.20 -26.27
C CYS A 185 5.96 -14.37 -25.53
N GLY A 186 5.98 -15.10 -24.40
CA GLY A 186 7.18 -15.25 -23.57
C GLY A 186 7.57 -14.00 -22.77
N LYS A 187 7.04 -12.83 -23.14
CA LYS A 187 7.32 -11.54 -22.49
C LYS A 187 6.82 -11.47 -21.06
N THR A 188 7.60 -10.83 -20.21
CA THR A 188 7.25 -10.57 -18.81
C THR A 188 6.83 -9.11 -18.64
N LYS A 189 5.76 -8.87 -17.89
CA LYS A 189 5.25 -7.52 -17.61
C LYS A 189 4.96 -7.33 -16.12
N LEU A 190 4.86 -6.07 -15.69
CA LEU A 190 4.29 -5.74 -14.37
C LEU A 190 2.83 -6.23 -14.29
N VAL A 191 2.42 -6.70 -13.11
CA VAL A 191 1.01 -7.10 -12.87
C VAL A 191 0.06 -5.90 -12.78
N PHE A 192 0.59 -4.71 -12.58
CA PHE A 192 -0.15 -3.46 -12.53
C PHE A 192 0.29 -2.53 -13.67
N GLN A 193 -0.59 -1.63 -14.08
CA GLN A 193 -0.26 -0.61 -15.07
C GLN A 193 0.54 0.51 -14.41
N HIS A 194 1.71 0.86 -14.96
CA HIS A 194 2.50 1.99 -14.48
C HIS A 194 1.74 3.34 -14.49
N THR A 195 0.72 3.47 -15.34
CA THR A 195 -0.17 4.62 -15.40
C THR A 195 -1.15 4.67 -14.23
N ALA A 196 -1.53 3.52 -13.66
CA ALA A 196 -2.31 3.47 -12.42
C ALA A 196 -1.47 4.04 -11.24
N GLU A 197 -0.19 3.66 -11.15
CA GLU A 197 0.75 4.23 -10.18
C GLU A 197 0.90 5.75 -10.37
N GLN A 198 0.99 6.22 -11.61
CA GLN A 198 1.03 7.65 -11.94
C GLN A 198 -0.27 8.36 -11.52
N CYS A 199 -1.43 7.77 -11.78
CA CYS A 199 -2.74 8.31 -11.43
C CYS A 199 -2.87 8.50 -9.92
N MET A 200 -2.42 7.53 -9.11
CA MET A 200 -2.42 7.66 -7.65
C MET A 200 -1.70 8.91 -7.16
N TYR A 201 -0.55 9.23 -7.75
CA TYR A 201 0.17 10.45 -7.38
C TYR A 201 -0.58 11.72 -7.82
N LYS A 202 -1.40 11.67 -8.88
CA LYS A 202 -2.22 12.78 -9.37
C LYS A 202 -3.53 12.98 -8.60
N THR A 203 -4.11 11.91 -8.09
CA THR A 203 -5.47 11.92 -7.49
C THR A 203 -5.44 11.77 -5.97
N THR A 204 -4.28 11.95 -5.35
CA THR A 204 -4.13 11.91 -3.90
C THR A 204 -5.09 12.93 -3.25
N PRO A 205 -6.05 12.49 -2.41
CA PRO A 205 -7.10 13.37 -1.92
C PRO A 205 -6.58 14.43 -0.98
N MET A 206 -7.08 15.65 -1.16
CA MET A 206 -6.69 16.83 -0.39
C MET A 206 -7.44 16.94 0.94
N ASP A 207 -8.54 16.20 1.05
CA ASP A 207 -9.51 16.20 2.14
C ASP A 207 -9.39 14.95 3.03
N ILE A 208 -8.27 14.23 2.96
CA ILE A 208 -7.99 13.11 3.88
C ILE A 208 -8.20 13.59 5.33
N PRO A 209 -9.01 12.90 6.14
CA PRO A 209 -9.30 13.32 7.50
C PRO A 209 -8.01 13.55 8.29
N VAL A 210 -7.94 14.66 9.02
CA VAL A 210 -6.91 14.80 10.06
C VAL A 210 -7.34 13.86 11.18
N ILE A 211 -6.66 12.72 11.30
CA ILE A 211 -6.93 11.76 12.37
C ILE A 211 -6.40 12.37 13.67
N GLY A 212 -7.27 13.09 14.38
CA GLY A 212 -7.00 13.59 15.73
C GLY A 212 -7.36 12.50 16.73
N THR A 213 -6.37 11.88 17.36
CA THR A 213 -6.62 10.95 18.47
C THR A 213 -6.37 11.66 19.81
N LYS A 214 -7.32 11.53 20.75
CA LYS A 214 -7.14 11.97 22.15
C LYS A 214 -6.17 11.05 22.93
N ASN A 215 -5.86 9.87 22.40
CA ASN A 215 -4.90 8.94 22.97
C ASN A 215 -3.92 8.47 21.88
N GLY A 216 -2.65 8.87 21.99
CA GLY A 216 -1.54 8.18 21.33
C GLY A 216 -1.39 8.37 19.82
N TYR A 217 -1.24 9.63 19.36
CA TYR A 217 -0.51 9.88 18.12
C TYR A 217 0.99 9.68 18.38
N LEU A 218 1.58 8.61 17.85
CA LEU A 218 3.03 8.46 17.73
C LEU A 218 3.43 8.61 16.27
N GLY A 219 3.54 9.89 15.86
CA GLY A 219 4.53 10.34 14.89
C GLY A 219 4.10 10.49 13.43
N GLN A 220 4.09 11.74 12.95
CA GLN A 220 4.75 12.12 11.71
C GLN A 220 6.03 12.85 12.13
N TYR A 221 7.17 12.22 11.87
CA TYR A 221 8.51 12.81 11.81
C TYR A 221 8.77 13.96 12.78
N ASP A 222 8.99 13.63 14.06
CA ASP A 222 9.93 14.40 14.86
C ASP A 222 11.10 13.48 15.23
N ALA A 223 12.27 14.10 15.32
CA ALA A 223 13.57 13.45 15.27
C ALA A 223 13.72 12.20 16.16
N VAL A 224 14.54 11.25 15.68
CA VAL A 224 15.12 10.11 16.40
C VAL A 224 14.25 8.83 16.46
N ASN A 225 14.51 7.93 15.51
CA ASN A 225 14.40 6.46 15.66
C ASN A 225 13.05 5.83 16.10
N GLN A 226 11.93 6.02 15.38
CA GLN A 226 10.82 5.05 15.45
C GLN A 226 10.18 4.78 14.08
N LYS A 227 10.17 3.49 13.68
CA LYS A 227 9.55 2.95 12.46
C LYS A 227 8.20 2.32 12.83
N GLY A 228 7.10 2.85 12.28
CA GLY A 228 5.76 2.27 12.37
C GLY A 228 4.80 3.09 13.25
N VAL A 229 3.69 3.54 12.67
CA VAL A 229 2.62 4.28 13.38
C VAL A 229 1.50 3.30 13.71
N PHE A 230 1.13 3.22 14.99
CA PHE A 230 0.01 2.42 15.47
C PHE A 230 -1.17 3.34 15.76
N LEU A 231 -2.30 3.11 15.09
CA LEU A 231 -3.58 3.72 15.43
C LEU A 231 -4.34 2.73 16.31
N TYR A 232 -4.39 3.04 17.60
CA TYR A 232 -5.20 2.32 18.58
C TYR A 232 -6.51 3.08 18.80
N ARG A 233 -7.64 2.38 18.87
CA ARG A 233 -8.95 2.95 19.25
C ARG A 233 -9.10 3.03 20.77
#